data_AF-A0A3M1JT11-F1
#
_entry.id   AF-A0A3M1JT11-F1
#
_cell.length_a   1.000
_cell.length_b   1.000
_cell.length_c   1.000
_cell.angle_alpha   90.00
_cell.angle_beta   90.00
_cell.angle_gamma   90.00
#
_symmetry.space_group_name_H-M   'P 1'
#
loop_
_entity.id
_entity.type
_entity.pdbx_description
1 polymer ?
#
loop_
_entity_poly.entity_id
_entity_poly.type
_entity_poly.pdbx_seq_one_letter_code
_entity_poly.pdbx_strand_id
1 'polypeptide(L)'
;MRATESLVATLVLVILTGCGGGDWPRLAEVQRPRASETYAVPDSSLESPVAEPPAPPSPPQDTVPLTEATLDAVRGRLDTALGDLEAARQAYDAALEDFLAVRNDDEALQEAWATAQYRLTRLGAAVSAASAVNAELAELGMGAGPQTAAELTIALAREIARADAALAGQDRLLLIENNRLAVLTPARAGTPGPNAVSAAGRSAFVKINLTDPGADFEQPLSHPIRQALKVAPDLHFHVIASGATWGEAQTNLRRVTATLLTLGVPRGQLVIAAEPDEKAPAQVQIYLRAGSA
;
A
#
# COMPACT_ATOMS: atom_id res chain seq x y z
N MET A 1 35.21 11.40 -9.33
CA MET A 1 34.03 10.83 -8.65
C MET A 1 33.25 11.80 -7.75
N ARG A 2 33.80 12.93 -7.26
CA ARG A 2 33.06 13.88 -6.39
C ARG A 2 32.11 14.86 -7.11
N ALA A 3 32.25 15.05 -8.43
CA ALA A 3 31.47 16.05 -9.18
C ALA A 3 30.02 15.59 -9.48
N THR A 4 29.81 14.30 -9.70
CA THR A 4 28.48 13.72 -9.98
C THR A 4 27.59 13.67 -8.74
N GLU A 5 28.17 13.40 -7.57
CA GLU A 5 27.44 13.38 -6.29
C GLU A 5 26.85 14.75 -5.94
N SER A 6 27.61 15.83 -6.19
CA SER A 6 27.16 17.21 -5.94
C SER A 6 26.02 17.63 -6.88
N LEU A 7 26.00 17.11 -8.10
CA LEU A 7 25.06 17.54 -9.14
C LEU A 7 23.68 16.91 -8.93
N VAL A 8 23.62 15.63 -8.55
CA VAL A 8 22.36 14.95 -8.24
C VAL A 8 21.73 15.50 -6.95
N ALA A 9 22.52 15.78 -5.92
CA ALA A 9 22.00 16.40 -4.69
C ALA A 9 21.43 17.81 -4.96
N THR A 10 22.11 18.60 -5.79
CA THR A 10 21.64 19.95 -6.18
C THR A 10 20.40 19.86 -7.06
N LEU A 11 20.34 18.89 -7.99
CA LEU A 11 19.19 18.68 -8.86
C LEU A 11 17.96 18.22 -8.06
N VAL A 12 18.11 17.31 -7.10
CA VAL A 12 17.03 16.88 -6.20
C VAL A 12 16.54 18.06 -5.37
N LEU A 13 17.44 18.88 -4.82
CA LEU A 13 17.06 20.07 -4.06
C LEU A 13 16.28 21.09 -4.91
N VAL A 14 16.73 21.35 -6.15
CA VAL A 14 16.06 22.28 -7.08
C VAL A 14 14.69 21.75 -7.51
N ILE A 15 14.57 20.44 -7.80
CA ILE A 15 13.28 19.80 -8.16
C ILE A 15 12.30 19.90 -6.97
N LEU A 16 12.75 19.68 -5.74
CA LEU A 16 11.89 19.75 -4.55
C LEU A 16 11.43 21.16 -4.23
N THR A 17 12.24 22.20 -4.49
CA THR A 17 11.84 23.60 -4.27
C THR A 17 10.84 24.14 -5.31
N GLY A 18 10.62 23.43 -6.42
CA GLY A 18 9.72 23.85 -7.50
C GLY A 18 8.37 23.12 -7.55
N CYS A 19 8.15 22.10 -6.73
CA CYS A 19 6.91 21.33 -6.74
C CYS A 19 5.90 21.90 -5.73
N GLY A 20 4.91 22.64 -6.23
CA GLY A 20 3.76 23.07 -5.45
C GLY A 20 3.10 21.86 -4.76
N GLY A 21 2.78 22.04 -3.48
CA GLY A 21 2.04 21.08 -2.66
C GLY A 21 0.64 20.86 -3.23
N GLY A 22 0.53 19.92 -4.15
CA GLY A 22 -0.76 19.35 -4.51
C GLY A 22 -1.12 18.29 -3.48
N ASP A 23 -2.36 18.28 -3.02
CA ASP A 23 -2.95 17.11 -2.39
C ASP A 23 -2.93 15.93 -3.38
N TRP A 24 -2.91 14.70 -2.86
CA TRP A 24 -3.18 13.54 -3.69
C TRP A 24 -4.54 13.72 -4.38
N PRO A 25 -4.68 13.41 -5.69
CA PRO A 25 -6.02 13.23 -6.24
C PRO A 25 -6.69 12.20 -5.34
N ARG A 26 -7.86 12.53 -4.79
CA ARG A 26 -8.67 11.60 -3.99
C ARG A 26 -8.78 10.33 -4.82
N LEU A 27 -8.06 9.28 -4.41
CA LEU A 27 -8.13 7.98 -5.06
C LEU A 27 -9.57 7.55 -4.86
N ALA A 28 -10.39 7.74 -5.89
CA ALA A 28 -11.76 7.25 -5.88
C ALA A 28 -11.68 5.78 -5.52
N GLU A 29 -12.50 5.36 -4.56
CA GLU A 29 -12.62 3.98 -4.11
C GLU A 29 -12.67 3.08 -5.36
N VAL A 30 -11.55 2.42 -5.67
CA VAL A 30 -11.42 1.66 -6.91
C VAL A 30 -12.31 0.43 -6.71
N GLN A 31 -13.54 0.50 -7.24
CA GLN A 31 -14.46 -0.61 -7.20
C GLN A 31 -13.79 -1.80 -7.88
N ARG A 32 -13.70 -2.90 -7.15
CA ARG A 32 -13.14 -4.17 -7.62
C ARG A 32 -13.83 -4.59 -8.92
N PRO A 33 -13.11 -5.09 -9.93
CA PRO A 33 -13.75 -5.79 -11.03
C PRO A 33 -14.59 -6.94 -10.46
N ARG A 34 -15.90 -6.96 -10.72
CA ARG A 34 -16.85 -7.99 -10.23
C ARG A 34 -16.48 -9.43 -10.63
N ALA A 35 -15.51 -9.62 -11.52
CA ALA A 35 -15.12 -10.94 -12.03
C ALA A 35 -14.38 -11.83 -11.01
N SER A 36 -13.95 -11.31 -9.85
CA SER A 36 -13.30 -12.12 -8.81
C SER A 36 -14.27 -12.92 -7.92
N GLU A 37 -15.59 -12.77 -8.10
CA GLU A 37 -16.57 -13.56 -7.33
C GLU A 37 -16.74 -15.01 -7.84
N THR A 38 -16.21 -15.35 -9.03
CA THR A 38 -16.46 -16.67 -9.66
C THR A 38 -15.31 -17.67 -9.57
N TYR A 39 -14.27 -17.42 -8.77
CA TYR A 39 -13.31 -18.47 -8.43
C TYR A 39 -13.60 -18.98 -7.03
N ALA A 40 -14.49 -19.98 -6.98
CA ALA A 40 -14.68 -20.84 -5.84
C ALA A 40 -13.37 -21.57 -5.55
N VAL A 41 -12.74 -21.24 -4.42
CA VAL A 41 -11.93 -22.22 -3.70
C VAL A 41 -12.90 -23.35 -3.32
N PRO A 42 -12.63 -24.62 -3.68
CA PRO A 42 -13.53 -25.70 -3.33
C PRO A 42 -13.35 -26.03 -1.84
N ASP A 43 -14.22 -25.46 -1.00
CA ASP A 43 -14.59 -26.10 0.26
C ASP A 43 -16.03 -25.70 0.64
N SER A 44 -16.98 -26.48 0.13
CA SER A 44 -18.41 -26.31 0.36
C SER A 44 -18.80 -27.02 1.64
N SER A 45 -18.74 -26.30 2.76
CA SER A 45 -19.53 -26.60 3.97
C SER A 45 -19.50 -25.37 4.87
N LEU A 46 -20.50 -24.49 4.71
CA LEU A 46 -21.09 -23.61 5.73
C LEU A 46 -22.10 -22.69 5.03
N GLU A 47 -23.26 -23.23 4.66
CA GLU A 47 -24.46 -22.39 4.57
C GLU A 47 -24.84 -21.97 5.98
N SER A 48 -24.90 -20.66 6.23
CA SER A 48 -25.67 -20.11 7.35
C SER A 48 -26.50 -18.94 6.81
N PRO A 49 -27.78 -18.85 7.22
CA PRO A 49 -28.74 -17.91 6.63
C PRO A 49 -28.39 -16.47 6.98
N VAL A 50 -28.64 -15.58 6.01
CA VAL A 50 -28.58 -14.13 6.15
C VAL A 50 -29.47 -13.71 7.33
N ALA A 51 -28.85 -13.24 8.40
CA ALA A 51 -29.56 -12.63 9.52
C ALA A 51 -30.09 -11.25 9.13
N GLU A 52 -31.33 -10.99 9.52
CA GLU A 52 -32.03 -9.71 9.42
C GLU A 52 -31.18 -8.56 10.02
N PRO A 53 -31.17 -7.36 9.41
CA PRO A 53 -30.36 -6.24 9.90
C PRO A 53 -30.75 -5.87 11.34
N PRO A 54 -29.78 -5.73 12.27
CA PRO A 54 -30.07 -5.34 13.64
C PRO A 54 -30.69 -3.94 13.68
N ALA A 55 -31.66 -3.78 14.58
CA ALA A 55 -32.30 -2.51 14.89
C ALA A 55 -31.26 -1.41 15.22
N PRO A 56 -31.57 -0.13 14.97
CA PRO A 56 -30.66 0.97 15.26
C PRO A 56 -30.25 0.98 16.74
N PRO A 57 -28.97 1.27 17.06
CA PRO A 57 -28.48 1.25 18.42
C PRO A 57 -29.20 2.29 19.28
N SER A 58 -29.52 1.89 20.51
CA SER A 58 -30.04 2.78 21.55
C SER A 58 -28.97 3.81 21.98
N PRO A 59 -29.35 5.02 22.45
CA PRO A 59 -28.40 6.01 22.99
C PRO A 59 -27.65 5.47 24.23
N PRO A 60 -26.46 6.04 24.56
CA PRO A 60 -25.34 5.31 25.16
C PRO A 60 -25.68 4.69 26.51
N GLN A 61 -25.57 3.37 26.57
CA GLN A 61 -25.68 2.57 27.77
C GLN A 61 -24.27 2.35 28.33
N ASP A 62 -24.07 2.72 29.60
CA ASP A 62 -22.95 2.38 30.48
C ASP A 62 -21.54 2.45 29.85
N THR A 63 -20.84 3.57 30.06
CA THR A 63 -19.38 3.62 29.85
C THR A 63 -18.73 2.52 30.67
N VAL A 64 -18.07 1.56 30.01
CA VAL A 64 -17.37 0.46 30.67
C VAL A 64 -16.30 1.06 31.61
N PRO A 65 -16.33 0.76 32.92
CA PRO A 65 -15.37 1.33 33.85
C PRO A 65 -13.97 0.80 33.57
N LEU A 66 -12.97 1.70 33.56
CA LEU A 66 -11.57 1.30 33.46
C LEU A 66 -11.12 0.61 34.76
N THR A 67 -10.92 -0.71 34.66
CA THR A 67 -10.34 -1.58 35.69
C THR A 67 -9.13 -2.33 35.13
N GLU A 68 -8.30 -2.91 35.99
CA GLU A 68 -7.18 -3.78 35.58
C GLU A 68 -7.67 -4.93 34.69
N ALA A 69 -8.74 -5.62 35.09
CA ALA A 69 -9.28 -6.75 34.35
C ALA A 69 -9.82 -6.37 32.96
N THR A 70 -10.49 -5.21 32.85
CA THR A 70 -10.94 -4.71 31.54
C THR A 70 -9.77 -4.32 30.66
N LEU A 71 -8.74 -3.67 31.22
CA LEU A 71 -7.56 -3.27 30.45
C LEU A 71 -6.79 -4.50 29.95
N ASP A 72 -6.57 -5.50 30.81
CA ASP A 72 -5.90 -6.75 30.44
C ASP A 72 -6.65 -7.51 29.33
N ALA A 73 -7.98 -7.56 29.41
CA ALA A 73 -8.80 -8.21 28.39
C ALA A 73 -8.66 -7.52 27.02
N VAL A 74 -8.66 -6.18 26.98
CA VAL A 74 -8.47 -5.45 25.71
C VAL A 74 -7.04 -5.56 25.21
N ARG A 75 -6.06 -5.57 26.12
CA ARG A 75 -4.64 -5.75 25.78
C ARG A 75 -4.37 -7.10 25.11
N GLY A 76 -4.95 -8.19 25.63
CA GLY A 76 -4.83 -9.51 24.99
C GLY A 76 -5.44 -9.57 23.59
N ARG A 77 -6.56 -8.84 23.37
CA ARG A 77 -7.14 -8.69 22.02
C ARG A 77 -6.29 -7.82 21.11
N LEU A 78 -5.68 -6.76 21.63
CA LEU A 78 -4.75 -5.93 20.88
C LEU A 78 -3.53 -6.75 20.45
N ASP A 79 -2.93 -7.52 21.35
CA ASP A 79 -1.80 -8.40 21.04
C ASP A 79 -2.14 -9.40 19.92
N THR A 80 -3.34 -9.99 19.99
CA THR A 80 -3.83 -10.90 18.93
C THR A 80 -4.01 -10.16 17.61
N ALA A 81 -4.68 -9.00 17.61
CA ALA A 81 -4.96 -8.23 16.41
C ALA A 81 -3.67 -7.69 15.75
N LEU A 82 -2.69 -7.27 16.55
CA LEU A 82 -1.38 -6.84 16.05
C LEU A 82 -0.55 -8.01 15.50
N GLY A 83 -0.63 -9.19 16.12
CA GLY A 83 -0.04 -10.41 15.58
C GLY A 83 -0.65 -10.82 14.23
N ASP A 84 -1.97 -10.77 14.13
CA ASP A 84 -2.70 -11.05 12.88
C ASP A 84 -2.38 -10.02 11.78
N LEU A 85 -2.26 -8.73 12.15
CA LEU A 85 -1.85 -7.67 11.24
C LEU A 85 -0.44 -7.91 10.69
N GLU A 86 0.52 -8.27 11.55
CA GLU A 86 1.88 -8.58 11.13
C GLU A 86 1.93 -9.81 10.21
N ALA A 87 1.22 -10.88 10.57
CA ALA A 87 1.14 -12.09 9.75
C ALA A 87 0.48 -11.82 8.39
N ALA A 88 -0.62 -11.06 8.36
CA ALA A 88 -1.29 -10.69 7.12
C ALA A 88 -0.40 -9.81 6.24
N ARG A 89 0.40 -8.92 6.83
CA ARG A 89 1.39 -8.12 6.10
C ARG A 89 2.45 -9.02 5.48
N GLN A 90 3.10 -9.89 6.24
CA GLN A 90 4.13 -10.80 5.72
C GLN A 90 3.58 -11.69 4.59
N ALA A 91 2.35 -12.21 4.74
CA ALA A 91 1.71 -13.03 3.71
C ALA A 91 1.38 -12.24 2.43
N TYR A 92 1.01 -10.96 2.57
CA TYR A 92 0.83 -10.08 1.42
C TYR A 92 2.16 -9.75 0.74
N ASP A 93 3.22 -9.51 1.51
CA ASP A 93 4.55 -9.16 1.01
C ASP A 93 5.09 -10.29 0.12
N ALA A 94 5.01 -11.53 0.60
CA ALA A 94 5.40 -12.71 -0.17
C ALA A 94 4.57 -12.87 -1.45
N ALA A 95 3.24 -12.75 -1.36
CA ALA A 95 2.37 -12.88 -2.53
C ALA A 95 2.61 -11.78 -3.58
N LEU A 96 2.94 -10.55 -3.14
CA LEU A 96 3.31 -9.46 -4.03
C LEU A 96 4.65 -9.73 -4.72
N GLU A 97 5.64 -10.25 -4.00
CA GLU A 97 6.94 -10.63 -4.56
C GLU A 97 6.77 -11.68 -5.66
N ASP A 98 6.02 -12.75 -5.38
CA ASP A 98 5.71 -13.80 -6.35
C ASP A 98 5.02 -13.23 -7.58
N PHE A 99 4.01 -12.37 -7.39
CA PHE A 99 3.29 -11.72 -8.49
C PHE A 99 4.20 -10.86 -9.37
N LEU A 100 5.08 -10.05 -8.77
CA LEU A 100 5.99 -9.18 -9.51
C LEU A 100 7.07 -9.97 -10.26
N ALA A 101 7.39 -11.19 -9.82
CA ALA A 101 8.37 -12.07 -10.46
C ALA A 101 7.86 -12.75 -11.74
N VAL A 102 6.53 -12.85 -11.95
CA VAL A 102 5.96 -13.50 -13.13
C VAL A 102 6.20 -12.67 -14.42
N ARG A 103 6.81 -13.32 -15.43
CA ARG A 103 7.21 -12.65 -16.68
C ARG A 103 6.30 -12.93 -17.88
N ASN A 104 6.17 -14.19 -18.30
CA ASN A 104 5.62 -14.54 -19.62
C ASN A 104 4.55 -15.64 -19.59
N ASP A 105 3.95 -15.90 -18.43
CA ASP A 105 2.93 -16.94 -18.27
C ASP A 105 1.63 -16.29 -17.78
N ASP A 106 0.63 -16.22 -18.65
CA ASP A 106 -0.66 -15.57 -18.36
C ASP A 106 -1.47 -16.30 -17.28
N GLU A 107 -1.33 -17.61 -17.16
CA GLU A 107 -2.04 -18.41 -16.17
C GLU A 107 -1.40 -18.24 -14.79
N ALA A 108 -0.07 -18.37 -14.72
CA ALA A 108 0.66 -18.09 -13.49
C ALA A 108 0.52 -16.62 -13.05
N LEU A 109 0.46 -15.68 -14.00
CA LEU A 109 0.27 -14.26 -13.70
C LEU A 109 -1.12 -14.02 -13.11
N GLN A 110 -2.15 -14.66 -13.66
CA GLN A 110 -3.52 -14.58 -13.16
C GLN A 110 -3.64 -15.14 -11.74
N GLU A 111 -3.05 -16.31 -11.49
CA GLU A 111 -3.07 -16.97 -10.18
C GLU A 111 -2.32 -16.16 -9.11
N ALA A 112 -1.11 -15.69 -9.44
CA ALA A 112 -0.31 -14.88 -8.52
C ALA A 112 -0.99 -13.54 -8.22
N TRP A 113 -1.60 -12.89 -9.22
CA TRP A 113 -2.40 -11.68 -9.01
C TRP A 113 -3.60 -11.93 -8.10
N ALA A 114 -4.34 -13.01 -8.31
CA ALA A 114 -5.50 -13.36 -7.50
C ALA A 114 -5.09 -13.64 -6.04
N THR A 115 -3.95 -14.30 -5.83
CA THR A 115 -3.37 -14.54 -4.51
C THR A 115 -2.97 -13.22 -3.85
N ALA A 116 -2.28 -12.33 -4.55
CA ALA A 116 -1.94 -11.01 -4.02
C ALA A 116 -3.19 -10.19 -3.64
N GLN A 117 -4.26 -10.22 -4.45
CA GLN A 117 -5.54 -9.56 -4.15
C GLN A 117 -6.23 -10.13 -2.92
N TYR A 118 -6.25 -11.46 -2.80
CA TYR A 118 -6.79 -12.14 -1.63
C TYR A 118 -6.02 -11.75 -0.35
N ARG A 119 -4.68 -11.78 -0.42
CA ARG A 119 -3.83 -11.40 0.72
C ARG A 119 -3.97 -9.92 1.09
N LEU A 120 -4.10 -9.03 0.12
CA LEU A 120 -4.37 -7.61 0.39
C LEU A 120 -5.72 -7.41 1.08
N THR A 121 -6.75 -8.17 0.67
CA THR A 121 -8.06 -8.15 1.33
C THR A 121 -7.96 -8.63 2.79
N ARG A 122 -7.17 -9.68 3.04
CA ARG A 122 -6.91 -10.19 4.41
C ARG A 122 -6.13 -9.18 5.25
N LEU A 123 -5.14 -8.50 4.66
CA LEU A 123 -4.43 -7.40 5.32
C LEU A 123 -5.40 -6.27 5.70
N GLY A 124 -6.29 -5.86 4.79
CA GLY A 124 -7.32 -4.87 5.08
C GLY A 124 -8.24 -5.28 6.23
N ALA A 125 -8.66 -6.54 6.28
CA ALA A 125 -9.45 -7.06 7.40
C ALA A 125 -8.69 -7.03 8.74
N ALA A 126 -7.38 -7.35 8.73
CA ALA A 126 -6.55 -7.28 9.93
C ALA A 126 -6.33 -5.84 10.42
N VAL A 127 -6.15 -4.88 9.49
CA VAL A 127 -6.11 -3.44 9.82
C VAL A 127 -7.44 -3.02 10.47
N SER A 128 -8.58 -3.36 9.87
CA SER A 128 -9.89 -3.03 10.45
C SER A 128 -10.09 -3.64 11.84
N ALA A 129 -9.64 -4.88 12.06
CA ALA A 129 -9.72 -5.53 13.37
C ALA A 129 -8.86 -4.82 14.42
N ALA A 130 -7.61 -4.48 14.09
CA ALA A 130 -6.74 -3.72 14.99
C ALA A 130 -7.28 -2.30 15.27
N SER A 131 -7.84 -1.63 14.27
CA SER A 131 -8.50 -0.33 14.42
C SER A 131 -9.73 -0.40 15.33
N ALA A 132 -10.52 -1.48 15.26
CA ALA A 132 -11.66 -1.68 16.16
C ALA A 132 -11.20 -1.82 17.61
N VAL A 133 -10.15 -2.62 17.88
CA VAL A 133 -9.60 -2.75 19.24
C VAL A 133 -9.01 -1.42 19.74
N ASN A 134 -8.38 -0.63 18.86
CA ASN A 134 -7.90 0.71 19.22
C ASN A 134 -9.04 1.66 19.61
N ALA A 135 -10.17 1.60 18.89
CA ALA A 135 -11.36 2.38 19.25
C ALA A 135 -11.90 1.98 20.62
N GLU A 136 -11.91 0.68 20.94
CA GLU A 136 -12.31 0.20 22.28
C GLU A 136 -11.37 0.69 23.39
N LEU A 137 -10.06 0.76 23.16
CA LEU A 137 -9.12 1.36 24.11
C LEU A 137 -9.42 2.86 24.33
N ALA A 138 -9.75 3.60 23.27
CA ALA A 138 -10.13 5.00 23.39
C ALA A 138 -11.44 5.17 24.19
N GLU A 139 -12.42 4.28 24.00
CA GLU A 139 -13.67 4.26 24.77
C GLU A 139 -13.44 3.99 26.26
N LEU A 140 -12.56 3.04 26.61
CA LEU A 140 -12.15 2.82 28.01
C LEU A 140 -11.53 4.07 28.63
N GLY A 141 -10.82 4.88 27.84
CA GLY A 141 -10.25 6.15 28.28
C GLY A 141 -11.32 7.18 28.64
N MET A 142 -12.44 7.20 27.90
CA MET A 142 -13.58 8.06 28.22
C MET A 142 -14.33 7.59 29.48
N GLY A 143 -14.28 6.29 29.79
CA GLY A 143 -14.82 5.71 31.03
C GLY A 143 -13.94 5.91 32.27
N ALA A 144 -12.74 6.49 32.13
CA ALA A 144 -11.86 6.78 33.26
C ALA A 144 -12.40 7.96 34.10
N GLY A 145 -12.91 7.65 35.29
CA GLY A 145 -13.41 8.66 36.22
C GLY A 145 -12.30 9.31 37.06
N PRO A 146 -12.63 10.34 37.86
CA PRO A 146 -11.68 11.02 38.75
C PRO A 146 -11.04 10.10 39.80
N GLN A 147 -11.62 8.92 40.05
CA GLN A 147 -11.17 7.94 41.02
C GLN A 147 -10.32 6.82 40.38
N THR A 148 -10.17 6.79 39.06
CA THR A 148 -9.30 5.82 38.39
C THR A 148 -7.85 6.03 38.82
N ALA A 149 -7.16 4.95 39.18
CA ALA A 149 -5.76 5.01 39.56
C ALA A 149 -4.90 5.58 38.42
N ALA A 150 -4.00 6.52 38.74
CA ALA A 150 -3.14 7.16 37.74
C ALA A 150 -2.31 6.15 36.93
N GLU A 151 -1.92 5.04 37.55
CA GLU A 151 -1.19 3.94 36.92
C GLU A 151 -1.99 3.26 35.79
N LEU A 152 -3.29 3.04 36.00
CA LEU A 152 -4.19 2.47 35.00
C LEU A 152 -4.34 3.41 33.79
N THR A 153 -4.49 4.71 34.04
CA THR A 153 -4.59 5.71 32.97
C THR A 153 -3.30 5.78 32.14
N ILE A 154 -2.13 5.71 32.79
CA ILE A 154 -0.84 5.66 32.11
C ILE A 154 -0.68 4.37 31.28
N ALA A 155 -1.10 3.23 31.84
CA ALA A 155 -1.05 1.94 31.14
C ALA A 155 -1.95 1.95 29.90
N LEU A 156 -3.18 2.46 30.02
CA LEU A 156 -4.09 2.61 28.89
C LEU A 156 -3.51 3.52 27.79
N ALA A 157 -3.01 4.69 28.16
CA ALA A 157 -2.42 5.63 27.20
C ALA A 157 -1.24 5.00 26.42
N ARG A 158 -0.47 4.11 27.06
CA ARG A 158 0.61 3.37 26.40
C ARG A 158 0.09 2.39 25.36
N GLU A 159 -0.99 1.66 25.65
CA GLU A 159 -1.58 0.72 24.69
C GLU A 159 -2.24 1.44 23.50
N ILE A 160 -2.90 2.59 23.74
CA ILE A 160 -3.40 3.45 22.65
C ILE A 160 -2.24 3.89 21.75
N ALA A 161 -1.17 4.44 22.32
CA ALA A 161 -0.01 4.89 21.55
C ALA A 161 0.65 3.74 20.76
N ARG A 162 0.67 2.53 21.33
CA ARG A 162 1.16 1.32 20.65
C ARG A 162 0.28 0.93 19.46
N ALA A 163 -1.04 0.94 19.63
CA ALA A 163 -1.99 0.63 18.57
C ALA A 163 -1.92 1.69 17.45
N ASP A 164 -1.91 2.98 17.80
CA ASP A 164 -1.75 4.09 16.86
C ASP A 164 -0.47 3.96 16.05
N ALA A 165 0.65 3.65 16.69
CA ALA A 165 1.93 3.46 16.01
C ALA A 165 1.91 2.29 15.01
N ALA A 166 1.20 1.20 15.32
CA ALA A 166 1.06 0.05 14.43
C ALA A 166 0.13 0.33 13.24
N LEU A 167 -0.93 1.11 13.47
CA LEU A 167 -1.93 1.50 12.48
C LEU A 167 -1.50 2.70 11.62
N ALA A 168 -0.48 3.44 12.05
CA ALA A 168 0.03 4.61 11.36
C ALA A 168 0.36 4.30 9.89
N GLY A 169 -0.36 4.96 8.99
CA GLY A 169 -0.14 4.85 7.54
C GLY A 169 -0.66 3.57 6.88
N GLN A 170 -1.33 2.67 7.61
CA GLN A 170 -1.88 1.44 7.01
C GLN A 170 -2.95 1.71 5.95
N ASP A 171 -3.85 2.67 6.20
CA ASP A 171 -4.88 3.04 5.20
C ASP A 171 -4.27 3.54 3.89
N ARG A 172 -3.22 4.37 4.02
CA ARG A 172 -2.49 4.88 2.85
C ARG A 172 -1.78 3.74 2.11
N LEU A 173 -1.16 2.81 2.83
CA LEU A 173 -0.54 1.63 2.24
C LEU A 173 -1.59 0.80 1.48
N LEU A 174 -2.72 0.48 2.11
CA LEU A 174 -3.80 -0.27 1.48
C LEU A 174 -4.32 0.41 0.21
N LEU A 175 -4.47 1.73 0.20
CA LEU A 175 -4.88 2.48 -1.00
C LEU A 175 -3.85 2.38 -2.13
N ILE A 176 -2.57 2.54 -1.81
CA ILE A 176 -1.48 2.43 -2.80
C ILE A 176 -1.39 1.01 -3.37
N GLU A 177 -1.49 0.00 -2.52
CA GLU A 177 -1.40 -1.40 -2.94
C GLU A 177 -2.64 -1.84 -3.75
N ASN A 178 -3.83 -1.36 -3.37
CA ASN A 178 -5.04 -1.58 -4.18
C ASN A 178 -4.88 -0.96 -5.57
N ASN A 179 -4.36 0.27 -5.66
CA ASN A 179 -4.09 0.89 -6.95
C ASN A 179 -3.05 0.10 -7.76
N ARG A 180 -1.98 -0.37 -7.11
CA ARG A 180 -0.94 -1.18 -7.75
C ARG A 180 -1.53 -2.44 -8.39
N LEU A 181 -2.31 -3.21 -7.63
CA LEU A 181 -2.93 -4.43 -8.16
C LEU A 181 -3.99 -4.13 -9.23
N ALA A 182 -4.69 -2.99 -9.14
CA ALA A 182 -5.67 -2.58 -10.14
C ALA A 182 -4.99 -2.21 -11.48
N VAL A 183 -3.91 -1.43 -11.46
CA VAL A 183 -3.13 -1.08 -12.66
C VAL A 183 -2.50 -2.34 -13.30
N LEU A 184 -2.10 -3.30 -12.47
CA LEU A 184 -1.48 -4.55 -12.91
C LEU A 184 -2.48 -5.70 -13.10
N THR A 185 -3.78 -5.41 -13.24
CA THR A 185 -4.80 -6.44 -13.51
C THR A 185 -4.48 -7.17 -14.81
N PRO A 186 -4.27 -8.50 -14.78
CA PRO A 186 -4.02 -9.27 -16.00
C PRO A 186 -5.22 -9.24 -16.93
N ALA A 187 -4.99 -9.32 -18.24
CA ALA A 187 -6.07 -9.27 -19.24
C ALA A 187 -7.16 -10.33 -19.03
N ARG A 188 -6.79 -11.49 -18.48
CA ARG A 188 -7.73 -12.58 -18.14
C ARG A 188 -8.58 -12.30 -16.90
N ALA A 189 -8.10 -11.48 -15.96
CA ALA A 189 -8.85 -11.05 -14.78
C ALA A 189 -9.90 -9.99 -15.11
N GLY A 190 -9.62 -9.14 -16.11
CA GLY A 190 -10.51 -8.08 -16.54
C GLY A 190 -9.76 -6.83 -16.99
N THR A 191 -10.47 -5.71 -17.04
CA THR A 191 -9.92 -4.42 -17.44
C THR A 191 -9.05 -3.82 -16.33
N PRO A 192 -7.84 -3.32 -16.63
CA PRO A 192 -7.04 -2.56 -15.68
C PRO A 192 -7.81 -1.38 -15.07
N GLY A 193 -7.56 -1.13 -13.79
CA GLY A 193 -8.13 0.01 -13.08
C GLY A 193 -7.53 1.35 -13.53
N PRO A 194 -8.15 2.47 -13.12
CA PRO A 194 -7.67 3.80 -13.49
C PRO A 194 -6.30 4.11 -12.87
N ASN A 195 -5.51 4.92 -13.57
CA ASN A 195 -4.23 5.42 -13.05
C ASN A 195 -4.46 6.42 -11.90
N ALA A 196 -3.72 6.23 -10.81
CA ALA A 196 -3.69 7.16 -9.68
C ALA A 196 -2.88 8.43 -9.94
N VAL A 197 -1.93 8.34 -10.88
CA VAL A 197 -0.95 9.38 -11.19
C VAL A 197 -0.78 9.48 -12.70
N SER A 198 -0.43 10.67 -13.19
CA SER A 198 -0.12 10.91 -14.60
C SER A 198 1.13 11.76 -14.76
N ALA A 199 1.76 11.72 -15.94
CA ALA A 199 2.97 12.51 -16.18
C ALA A 199 2.72 14.03 -16.01
N ALA A 200 1.55 14.53 -16.45
CA ALA A 200 1.07 15.91 -16.26
C ALA A 200 2.10 17.02 -16.56
N GLY A 201 2.97 16.83 -17.56
CA GLY A 201 4.00 17.81 -17.93
C GLY A 201 5.19 17.88 -16.97
N ARG A 202 5.31 16.94 -16.02
CA ARG A 202 6.44 16.85 -15.10
C ARG A 202 7.71 16.41 -15.84
N SER A 203 8.86 16.76 -15.28
CA SER A 203 10.15 16.24 -15.74
C SER A 203 10.47 14.94 -15.02
N ALA A 204 10.75 13.88 -15.79
CA ALA A 204 11.13 12.60 -15.23
C ALA A 204 12.53 12.69 -14.60
N PHE A 205 12.67 12.15 -13.39
CA PHE A 205 13.94 11.99 -12.69
C PHE A 205 14.79 10.89 -13.33
N VAL A 206 14.16 9.77 -13.69
CA VAL A 206 14.79 8.69 -14.47
C VAL A 206 13.89 8.35 -15.65
N LYS A 207 14.49 8.14 -16.82
CA LYS A 207 13.83 7.58 -18.01
C LYS A 207 14.56 6.32 -18.43
N ILE A 208 13.81 5.25 -18.65
CA ILE A 208 14.33 3.93 -19.00
C ILE A 208 13.65 3.51 -20.29
N ASN A 209 14.41 3.32 -21.36
CA ASN A 209 13.90 2.73 -22.60
C ASN A 209 14.04 1.21 -22.49
N LEU A 210 12.93 0.50 -22.66
CA LEU A 210 12.84 -0.96 -22.49
C LEU A 210 12.64 -1.68 -23.82
N THR A 211 12.87 -0.99 -24.94
CA THR A 211 12.82 -1.50 -26.32
C THR A 211 13.81 -2.63 -26.60
N ASP A 212 14.74 -2.94 -25.68
CA ASP A 212 15.56 -4.16 -25.72
C ASP A 212 15.81 -4.66 -24.28
N PRO A 213 15.31 -5.84 -23.86
CA PRO A 213 15.19 -6.21 -22.44
C PRO A 213 16.47 -6.79 -21.78
N GLY A 214 17.65 -6.66 -22.40
CA GLY A 214 18.93 -7.07 -21.83
C GLY A 214 19.22 -6.44 -20.45
N ALA A 215 20.10 -7.08 -19.66
CA ALA A 215 20.33 -6.87 -18.22
C ALA A 215 20.74 -5.46 -17.74
N ASP A 216 20.71 -4.44 -18.60
CA ASP A 216 21.30 -3.12 -18.36
C ASP A 216 20.29 -2.06 -17.85
N PHE A 217 19.00 -2.35 -17.79
CA PHE A 217 18.01 -1.38 -17.29
C PHE A 217 18.14 -1.07 -15.78
N GLU A 218 18.79 -1.93 -15.01
CA GLU A 218 18.99 -1.72 -13.56
C GLU A 218 20.10 -0.71 -13.27
N GLN A 219 21.04 -0.52 -14.21
CA GLN A 219 22.12 0.47 -14.09
C GLN A 219 21.59 1.90 -13.92
N PRO A 220 20.65 2.41 -14.74
CA PRO A 220 20.09 3.74 -14.54
C PRO A 220 19.20 3.87 -13.29
N LEU A 221 18.81 2.76 -12.64
CA LEU A 221 18.02 2.78 -11.39
C LEU A 221 18.91 2.84 -10.15
N SER A 222 19.94 1.99 -10.10
CA SER A 222 20.63 1.68 -8.84
C SER A 222 21.29 2.89 -8.18
N HIS A 223 22.08 3.67 -8.92
CA HIS A 223 22.80 4.81 -8.35
C HIS A 223 21.86 6.00 -8.04
N PRO A 224 21.01 6.48 -8.96
CA PRO A 224 20.16 7.64 -8.70
C PRO A 224 19.13 7.41 -7.59
N ILE A 225 18.53 6.22 -7.52
CA ILE A 225 17.51 5.91 -6.50
C ILE A 225 18.13 5.83 -5.11
N ARG A 226 19.27 5.13 -4.95
CA ARG A 226 19.97 5.07 -3.66
C ARG A 226 20.42 6.45 -3.19
N GLN A 227 20.87 7.30 -4.11
CA GLN A 227 21.26 8.66 -3.78
C GLN A 227 20.05 9.52 -3.37
N ALA A 228 18.93 9.41 -4.09
CA ALA A 228 17.70 10.12 -3.76
C ALA A 228 17.21 9.75 -2.35
N LEU A 229 17.13 8.45 -2.03
CA LEU A 229 16.72 7.95 -0.71
C LEU A 229 17.68 8.39 0.42
N LYS A 230 18.98 8.53 0.13
CA LYS A 230 19.96 9.03 1.10
C LYS A 230 19.78 10.52 1.41
N VAL A 231 19.37 11.31 0.41
CA VAL A 231 19.21 12.77 0.55
C VAL A 231 17.85 13.12 1.15
N ALA A 232 16.79 12.42 0.73
CA ALA A 232 15.43 12.65 1.19
C ALA A 232 14.69 11.30 1.33
N PRO A 233 14.65 10.73 2.55
CA PRO A 233 14.07 9.41 2.82
C PRO A 233 12.54 9.39 2.73
N ASP A 234 11.91 10.55 2.66
CA ASP A 234 10.46 10.76 2.57
C ASP A 234 9.95 10.93 1.12
N LEU A 235 10.84 10.77 0.12
CA LEU A 235 10.48 10.90 -1.29
C LEU A 235 9.45 9.87 -1.74
N HIS A 236 8.45 10.35 -2.46
CA HIS A 236 7.52 9.50 -3.21
C HIS A 236 7.98 9.32 -4.66
N PHE A 237 7.91 8.08 -5.13
CA PHE A 237 8.27 7.66 -6.48
C PHE A 237 6.99 7.34 -7.25
N HIS A 238 6.69 8.14 -8.27
CA HIS A 238 5.62 7.85 -9.22
C HIS A 238 6.26 7.21 -10.45
N VAL A 239 5.93 5.96 -10.71
CA VAL A 239 6.48 5.17 -11.82
C VAL A 239 5.42 5.01 -12.88
N ILE A 240 5.67 5.56 -14.05
CA ILE A 240 4.72 5.55 -15.17
C ILE A 240 5.36 4.77 -16.31
N ALA A 241 4.73 3.69 -16.74
CA ALA A 241 5.15 2.99 -17.94
C ALA A 241 4.28 3.36 -19.13
N SER A 242 4.91 3.54 -20.27
CA SER A 242 4.24 3.53 -21.56
C SER A 242 4.76 2.37 -22.41
N GLY A 243 3.93 1.91 -23.34
CA GLY A 243 4.26 0.81 -24.26
C GLY A 243 3.20 0.68 -25.33
N ALA A 244 3.50 -0.10 -26.38
CA ALA A 244 2.60 -0.27 -27.50
C ALA A 244 1.32 -0.99 -27.11
N THR A 245 1.37 -1.82 -26.06
CA THR A 245 0.21 -2.53 -25.50
C THR A 245 0.16 -2.42 -23.97
N TRP A 246 -1.04 -2.68 -23.41
CA TRP A 246 -1.22 -2.81 -21.95
C TRP A 246 -0.32 -3.88 -21.34
N GLY A 247 -0.21 -5.06 -21.96
CA GLY A 247 0.61 -6.16 -21.44
C GLY A 247 2.09 -5.81 -21.39
N GLU A 248 2.58 -5.08 -22.39
CA GLU A 248 3.96 -4.57 -22.41
C GLU A 248 4.21 -3.54 -21.30
N ALA A 249 3.31 -2.55 -21.16
CA ALA A 249 3.40 -1.54 -20.09
C ALA A 249 3.37 -2.20 -18.70
N GLN A 250 2.47 -3.17 -18.47
CA GLN A 250 2.37 -3.88 -17.20
C GLN A 250 3.62 -4.73 -16.91
N THR A 251 4.17 -5.43 -17.91
CA THR A 251 5.39 -6.23 -17.74
C THR A 251 6.57 -5.35 -17.34
N ASN A 252 6.69 -4.19 -17.99
CA ASN A 252 7.71 -3.19 -17.67
C ASN A 252 7.52 -2.58 -16.27
N LEU A 253 6.28 -2.29 -15.87
CA LEU A 253 5.96 -1.85 -14.51
C LEU A 253 6.33 -2.90 -13.47
N ARG A 254 5.93 -4.16 -13.64
CA ARG A 254 6.26 -5.23 -12.68
C ARG A 254 7.76 -5.34 -12.48
N ARG A 255 8.52 -5.36 -13.58
CA ARG A 255 9.98 -5.41 -13.57
C ARG A 255 10.61 -4.24 -12.81
N VAL A 256 10.26 -3.00 -13.16
CA VAL A 256 10.83 -1.81 -12.49
C VAL A 256 10.37 -1.71 -11.03
N THR A 257 9.13 -2.08 -10.73
CA THR A 257 8.60 -2.10 -9.35
C THR A 257 9.40 -3.07 -8.48
N ALA A 258 9.62 -4.30 -8.95
CA ALA A 258 10.43 -5.29 -8.24
C ALA A 258 11.85 -4.77 -7.94
N THR A 259 12.49 -4.14 -8.93
CA THR A 259 13.82 -3.55 -8.76
C THR A 259 13.82 -2.41 -7.74
N LEU A 260 12.84 -1.50 -7.78
CA LEU A 260 12.76 -0.38 -6.84
C LEU A 260 12.53 -0.85 -5.39
N LEU A 261 11.69 -1.86 -5.19
CA LEU A 261 11.50 -2.47 -3.87
C LEU A 261 12.81 -3.12 -3.37
N THR A 262 13.54 -3.83 -4.24
CA THR A 262 14.85 -4.42 -3.93
C THR A 262 15.91 -3.36 -3.59
N LEU A 263 15.81 -2.16 -4.20
CA LEU A 263 16.67 -1.02 -3.90
C LEU A 263 16.30 -0.29 -2.59
N GLY A 264 15.25 -0.74 -1.89
CA GLY A 264 14.84 -0.20 -0.59
C GLY A 264 13.82 0.94 -0.67
N VAL A 265 13.16 1.15 -1.80
CA VAL A 265 12.04 2.11 -1.87
C VAL A 265 10.86 1.55 -1.05
N PRO A 266 10.39 2.26 -0.02
CA PRO A 266 9.23 1.83 0.76
C PRO A 266 7.98 1.71 -0.10
N ARG A 267 7.19 0.67 0.12
CA ARG A 267 5.93 0.43 -0.61
C ARG A 267 4.95 1.60 -0.56
N GLY A 268 4.76 2.20 0.61
CA GLY A 268 3.93 3.38 0.80
C GLY A 268 4.46 4.65 0.11
N GLN A 269 5.65 4.58 -0.47
CA GLN A 269 6.26 5.65 -1.26
C GLN A 269 6.22 5.37 -2.77
N LEU A 270 5.79 4.19 -3.21
CA LEU A 270 5.86 3.76 -4.60
C LEU A 270 4.46 3.63 -5.23
N VAL A 271 4.12 4.56 -6.13
CA VAL A 271 2.88 4.55 -6.92
C VAL A 271 3.20 4.22 -8.36
N ILE A 272 2.32 3.46 -9.00
CA ILE A 272 2.49 3.07 -10.39
C ILE A 272 1.32 3.53 -11.26
N ALA A 273 1.58 3.69 -12.55
CA ALA A 273 0.57 3.95 -13.57
C ALA A 273 1.03 3.37 -14.91
N ALA A 274 0.07 2.90 -15.72
CA ALA A 274 0.32 2.43 -17.07
C ALA A 274 -0.44 3.32 -18.07
N GLU A 275 0.30 3.95 -18.97
CA GLU A 275 -0.21 4.81 -20.04
C GLU A 275 0.15 4.16 -21.38
N PRO A 276 -0.61 3.16 -21.86
CA PRO A 276 -0.33 2.54 -23.15
C PRO A 276 -0.51 3.57 -24.27
N ASP A 277 0.42 3.57 -25.21
CA ASP A 277 0.41 4.42 -26.39
C ASP A 277 1.06 3.63 -27.53
N GLU A 278 0.25 3.25 -28.52
CA GLU A 278 0.64 2.47 -29.70
C GLU A 278 1.77 3.13 -30.52
N LYS A 279 2.01 4.43 -30.33
CA LYS A 279 3.02 5.21 -31.03
C LYS A 279 4.25 5.52 -30.16
N ALA A 280 4.15 5.31 -28.84
CA ALA A 280 5.26 5.56 -27.93
C ALA A 280 6.18 4.33 -27.83
N PRO A 281 7.50 4.52 -27.71
CA PRO A 281 8.40 3.43 -27.37
C PRO A 281 8.05 2.88 -25.99
N ALA A 282 8.36 1.60 -25.77
CA ALA A 282 8.31 0.99 -24.45
C ALA A 282 9.31 1.70 -23.51
N GLN A 283 8.79 2.44 -22.54
CA GLN A 283 9.60 3.19 -21.59
C GLN A 283 8.98 3.20 -20.21
N VAL A 284 9.82 3.35 -19.19
CA VAL A 284 9.40 3.64 -17.83
C VAL A 284 10.01 4.95 -17.39
N GLN A 285 9.18 5.82 -16.82
CA GLN A 285 9.56 7.13 -16.34
C GLN A 285 9.28 7.20 -14.84
N ILE A 286 10.28 7.61 -14.07
CA ILE A 286 10.18 7.78 -12.63
C ILE A 286 10.18 9.26 -12.33
N TYR A 287 9.17 9.70 -11.57
CA TYR A 287 9.01 11.06 -11.10
C TYR A 287 9.15 11.08 -9.59
N LEU A 288 9.81 12.10 -9.07
CA LEU A 288 9.91 12.34 -7.63
C LEU A 288 8.84 13.33 -7.18
N ARG A 289 8.33 13.12 -5.97
CA ARG A 289 7.46 14.06 -5.27
C ARG A 289 7.91 14.11 -3.81
N ALA A 290 7.97 15.31 -3.23
CA ALA A 290 8.23 15.46 -1.81
C ALA A 290 7.14 14.75 -0.99
N GLY A 291 7.51 14.16 0.15
CA GLY A 291 6.54 13.80 1.17
C GLY A 291 5.79 15.05 1.60
N SER A 292 4.46 14.99 1.66
CA SER A 292 3.70 15.97 2.43
C SER A 292 4.03 15.72 3.90
N ALA A 293 4.81 16.62 4.52
CA ALA A 293 4.91 16.72 5.97
C ALA A 293 3.56 17.09 6.59
#